data_AF-A0A3N5WPU1-F1
#
_entry.id   AF-A0A3N5WPU1-F1
#
_cell.length_a   1.000
_cell.length_b   1.000
_cell.length_c   1.000
_cell.angle_alpha   90.00
_cell.angle_beta   90.00
_cell.angle_gamma   90.00
#
_symmetry.space_group_name_H-M   'P 1'
#
loop_
_entity.id
_entity.type
_entity.pdbx_description
1 polymer ?
#
loop_
_entity_poly.entity_id
_entity_poly.type
_entity_poly.pdbx_seq_one_letter_code
_entity_poly.pdbx_strand_id
1 'polypeptide(L)'
;MNRIRKVGLMAFLKGSANPKDHMPGCANYDHHYGGCLFDENCKVERGQPCRYFEKAVLPTANDIGQGISITSQYEARVHCSAGRFQSTITNERRCPDCGNPLTPRQRYCDRCSRNHRRSAARLRAANFRKSKRNALTEKSIEQMP
;
A
#
# COMPACT_ATOMS: atom_id res chain seq x y z
N MET A 1 -12.55 -25.88 -31.61
CA MET A 1 -12.65 -24.77 -30.63
C MET A 1 -12.95 -25.35 -29.26
N ASN A 2 -11.95 -25.49 -28.40
CA ASN A 2 -12.17 -25.94 -27.01
C ASN A 2 -12.90 -24.83 -26.25
N ARG A 3 -14.17 -25.04 -25.89
CA ARG A 3 -14.88 -24.18 -24.95
C ARG A 3 -14.21 -24.32 -23.59
N ILE A 4 -13.41 -23.32 -23.21
CA ILE A 4 -12.91 -23.20 -21.84
C ILE A 4 -14.13 -23.09 -20.93
N ARG A 5 -14.41 -24.14 -20.17
CA ARG A 5 -15.52 -24.16 -19.22
C ARG A 5 -15.19 -23.16 -18.12
N LYS A 6 -16.04 -22.14 -17.95
CA LYS A 6 -15.90 -21.19 -16.84
C LYS A 6 -16.14 -21.93 -15.54
N VAL A 7 -15.15 -21.97 -14.67
CA VAL A 7 -15.26 -22.51 -13.32
C VAL A 7 -15.48 -21.37 -12.33
N GLY A 8 -16.41 -21.57 -11.38
CA GLY A 8 -16.63 -20.64 -10.28
C GLY A 8 -15.51 -20.71 -9.26
N LEU A 9 -15.28 -19.63 -8.50
CA LEU A 9 -14.21 -19.51 -7.50
C LEU A 9 -14.21 -20.67 -6.49
N MET A 10 -15.38 -21.07 -6.01
CA MET A 10 -15.49 -22.18 -5.06
C MET A 10 -15.17 -23.53 -5.69
N ALA A 11 -15.57 -23.76 -6.94
CA ALA A 11 -15.22 -24.97 -7.66
C ALA A 11 -13.71 -25.03 -7.97
N PHE A 12 -13.13 -23.87 -8.26
CA PHE A 12 -11.69 -23.72 -8.46
C PHE A 12 -10.89 -23.95 -7.17
N LEU A 13 -11.37 -23.41 -6.05
CA LEU A 13 -10.78 -23.60 -4.72
C LEU A 13 -10.87 -25.06 -4.22
N LYS A 14 -11.95 -25.77 -4.57
CA LYS A 14 -12.22 -27.14 -4.09
C LYS A 14 -11.70 -28.22 -5.02
N GLY A 15 -11.21 -27.87 -6.21
CA GLY A 15 -10.84 -28.84 -7.24
C GLY A 15 -12.00 -29.68 -7.78
N SER A 16 -13.24 -29.39 -7.36
CA SER A 16 -14.45 -30.11 -7.76
C SER A 16 -15.60 -29.13 -8.00
N ALA A 17 -16.37 -29.39 -9.06
CA ALA A 17 -17.61 -28.67 -9.34
C ALA A 17 -18.80 -29.18 -8.50
N ASN A 18 -18.64 -30.29 -7.76
CA ASN A 18 -19.70 -30.89 -6.96
C ASN A 18 -19.70 -30.30 -5.54
N PRO A 19 -20.74 -29.54 -5.14
CA PRO A 19 -20.82 -28.97 -3.79
C PRO A 19 -21.03 -30.03 -2.69
N LYS A 20 -21.34 -31.29 -3.07
CA LYS A 20 -21.55 -32.42 -2.16
C LYS A 20 -20.26 -33.10 -1.69
N ASP A 21 -19.11 -32.77 -2.30
CA ASP A 21 -17.86 -33.47 -2.02
C ASP A 21 -17.26 -33.08 -0.65
N HIS A 22 -17.87 -32.13 0.08
CA HIS A 22 -17.40 -31.65 1.40
C HIS A 22 -15.91 -31.28 1.47
N MET A 23 -15.28 -31.05 0.31
CA MET A 23 -13.89 -30.65 0.21
C MET A 23 -13.77 -29.22 0.76
N PRO A 24 -12.95 -28.98 1.80
CA PRO A 24 -12.68 -27.63 2.28
C PRO A 24 -11.97 -26.84 1.18
N GLY A 25 -12.55 -25.71 0.79
CA GLY A 25 -12.12 -24.96 -0.38
C GLY A 25 -10.93 -24.09 -0.09
N CYS A 26 -9.77 -24.69 0.13
CA CYS A 26 -8.55 -23.96 0.44
C CYS A 26 -7.49 -24.26 -0.62
N ALA A 27 -6.96 -23.21 -1.25
CA ALA A 27 -5.75 -23.30 -2.07
C ALA A 27 -4.55 -23.93 -1.35
N ASN A 28 -4.60 -23.96 -0.02
CA ASN A 28 -3.57 -24.51 0.86
C ASN A 28 -4.05 -25.81 1.54
N TYR A 29 -5.10 -26.47 1.02
CA TYR A 29 -5.60 -27.73 1.54
C TYR A 29 -4.63 -28.84 1.19
N ASP A 30 -3.98 -29.37 2.22
CA ASP A 30 -3.16 -30.56 2.07
C ASP A 30 -4.03 -31.79 2.25
N HIS A 31 -4.24 -32.53 1.16
CA HIS A 31 -5.06 -33.74 1.15
C HIS A 31 -4.42 -34.90 1.92
N HIS A 32 -3.11 -34.87 2.18
CA HIS A 32 -2.40 -35.84 3.00
C HIS A 32 -2.56 -35.57 4.51
N TYR A 33 -2.69 -34.30 4.90
CA TYR A 33 -2.81 -33.89 6.30
C TYR A 33 -4.24 -33.46 6.70
N GLY A 34 -5.19 -33.45 5.77
CA GLY A 34 -6.61 -33.25 6.04
C GLY A 34 -6.98 -31.84 6.53
N GLY A 35 -6.17 -30.82 6.22
CA GLY A 35 -6.41 -29.44 6.68
C GLY A 35 -5.77 -28.38 5.77
N CYS A 36 -6.14 -27.09 5.93
CA CYS A 36 -5.29 -26.04 5.39
C CYS A 36 -3.98 -26.05 6.21
N LEU A 37 -2.84 -25.82 5.58
CA LEU A 37 -1.53 -25.67 6.22
C LEU A 37 -1.48 -24.72 7.45
N PHE A 38 -2.50 -23.90 7.70
CA PHE A 38 -2.54 -22.91 8.77
C PHE A 38 -3.88 -22.77 9.53
N ASP A 39 -4.96 -23.52 9.22
CA ASP A 39 -6.28 -23.38 9.90
C ASP A 39 -7.29 -24.48 9.49
N GLU A 40 -8.39 -24.62 10.24
CA GLU A 40 -9.51 -25.54 9.91
C GLU A 40 -10.36 -25.07 8.70
N ASN A 41 -10.39 -23.76 8.42
CA ASN A 41 -11.25 -23.17 7.38
C ASN A 41 -10.50 -22.23 6.42
N CYS A 42 -10.91 -22.19 5.15
CA CYS A 42 -10.29 -21.32 4.16
C CYS A 42 -10.57 -19.83 4.42
N LYS A 43 -9.50 -19.02 4.44
CA LYS A 43 -9.59 -17.56 4.57
C LYS A 43 -10.44 -16.91 3.47
N VAL A 44 -10.31 -17.38 2.22
CA VAL A 44 -11.09 -16.86 1.08
C VAL A 44 -12.58 -17.18 1.21
N GLU A 45 -12.93 -18.37 1.72
CA GLU A 45 -14.33 -18.74 1.97
C GLU A 45 -14.97 -17.81 3.02
N ARG A 46 -14.20 -17.39 4.02
CA ARG A 46 -14.58 -16.40 5.04
C ARG A 46 -14.55 -14.94 4.55
N GLY A 47 -14.24 -14.71 3.28
CA GLY A 47 -14.10 -13.37 2.72
C GLY A 47 -12.87 -12.62 3.24
N GLN A 48 -11.84 -13.32 3.68
CA GLN A 48 -10.57 -12.72 4.10
C GLN A 48 -9.51 -12.90 3.02
N PRO A 49 -8.57 -11.94 2.88
CA PRO A 49 -7.47 -12.07 1.94
C PRO A 49 -6.55 -13.22 2.34
N CYS A 50 -6.09 -13.98 1.36
CA CYS A 50 -5.18 -15.09 1.56
C CYS A 50 -3.91 -14.87 0.74
N ARG A 51 -2.81 -14.56 1.43
CA ARG A 51 -1.52 -14.24 0.79
C ARG A 51 -0.99 -15.37 -0.12
N TYR A 52 -1.25 -16.62 0.25
CA TYR A 52 -0.90 -17.78 -0.58
C TYR A 52 -1.77 -17.82 -1.85
N PHE A 53 -3.07 -17.60 -1.71
CA PHE A 53 -4.00 -17.56 -2.85
C PHE A 53 -3.59 -16.48 -3.86
N GLU A 54 -3.23 -15.29 -3.38
CA GLU A 54 -2.80 -14.18 -4.22
C GLU A 54 -1.49 -14.45 -4.96
N LYS A 55 -0.53 -15.11 -4.30
CA LYS A 55 0.81 -15.32 -4.86
C LYS A 55 0.98 -16.59 -5.67
N ALA A 56 0.25 -17.64 -5.36
CA ALA A 56 0.41 -18.95 -5.99
C ALA A 56 -0.79 -19.28 -6.90
N VAL A 57 -2.00 -19.01 -6.43
CA VAL A 57 -3.21 -19.55 -7.08
C VAL A 57 -3.79 -18.60 -8.13
N LEU A 58 -3.78 -17.29 -7.90
CA LEU A 58 -4.18 -16.33 -8.93
C LEU A 58 -3.27 -16.36 -10.18
N PRO A 59 -1.93 -16.40 -10.06
CA PRO A 59 -1.06 -16.57 -11.22
C PRO A 59 -1.33 -17.88 -11.97
N THR A 60 -1.46 -18.99 -11.24
CA THR A 60 -1.79 -20.29 -11.84
C THR A 60 -3.15 -20.26 -12.56
N ALA A 61 -4.16 -19.60 -11.98
CA ALA A 61 -5.47 -19.42 -12.62
C ALA A 61 -5.36 -18.63 -13.92
N ASN A 62 -4.48 -17.64 -13.96
CA ASN A 62 -4.20 -16.87 -15.17
C ASN A 62 -3.51 -17.73 -16.25
N ASP A 63 -2.54 -18.54 -15.86
CA ASP A 63 -1.79 -19.41 -16.77
C ASP A 63 -2.68 -20.48 -17.44
N ILE A 64 -3.71 -20.95 -16.75
CA ILE A 64 -4.71 -21.89 -17.31
C ILE A 64 -5.88 -21.21 -18.03
N GLY A 65 -5.82 -19.89 -18.26
CA GLY A 65 -6.84 -19.12 -18.98
C GLY A 65 -8.12 -18.84 -18.19
N GLN A 66 -8.10 -19.01 -16.86
CA GLN A 66 -9.23 -18.74 -15.96
C GLN A 66 -9.06 -17.44 -15.16
N GLY A 67 -7.94 -16.72 -15.33
CA GLY A 67 -7.54 -15.57 -14.52
C GLY A 67 -8.62 -14.51 -14.37
N ILE A 68 -9.23 -14.07 -15.47
CA ILE A 68 -10.26 -13.01 -15.43
C ILE A 68 -11.47 -13.42 -14.57
N SER A 69 -11.94 -14.66 -14.72
CA SER A 69 -13.12 -15.17 -13.99
C SER A 69 -12.82 -15.39 -12.52
N ILE A 70 -11.66 -15.98 -12.21
CA ILE A 70 -11.28 -16.34 -10.85
C ILE A 70 -10.83 -15.11 -10.05
N THR A 71 -10.03 -14.23 -10.65
CA THR A 71 -9.59 -12.99 -10.01
C THR A 71 -10.79 -12.08 -9.70
N SER A 72 -11.71 -11.88 -10.64
CA SER A 72 -12.91 -11.07 -10.40
C SER A 72 -13.80 -11.64 -9.29
N GLN A 73 -13.99 -12.96 -9.25
CA GLN A 73 -14.77 -13.59 -8.18
C GLN A 73 -14.04 -13.57 -6.83
N TYR A 74 -12.71 -13.74 -6.82
CA TYR A 74 -11.89 -13.59 -5.61
C TYR A 74 -12.01 -12.18 -5.05
N GLU A 75 -11.85 -11.18 -5.91
CA GLU A 75 -11.98 -9.78 -5.55
C GLU A 75 -13.37 -9.48 -4.99
N ALA A 76 -14.43 -9.94 -5.65
CA ALA A 76 -15.79 -9.78 -5.15
C ALA A 76 -15.97 -10.44 -3.77
N ARG A 77 -15.38 -11.62 -3.57
CA ARG A 77 -15.51 -12.39 -2.31
C ARG A 77 -14.75 -11.78 -1.14
N VAL A 78 -13.54 -11.28 -1.38
CA VAL A 78 -12.65 -10.73 -0.34
C VAL A 78 -12.89 -9.24 -0.10
N HIS A 79 -13.31 -8.48 -1.12
CA HIS A 79 -13.55 -7.05 -0.99
C HIS A 79 -15.00 -6.68 -0.62
N CYS A 80 -16.01 -7.57 -0.80
CA CYS A 80 -17.36 -7.29 -0.28
C CYS A 80 -17.46 -7.44 1.25
N SER A 81 -16.64 -8.30 1.87
CA SER A 81 -16.49 -8.42 3.32
C SER A 81 -15.68 -7.26 3.92
N ALA A 82 -14.94 -6.52 3.09
CA ALA A 82 -14.30 -5.26 3.44
C ALA A 82 -15.28 -4.08 3.30
N GLY A 83 -16.36 -4.09 4.08
CA GLY A 83 -17.19 -2.89 4.34
C GLY A 83 -16.44 -1.75 5.06
N ARG A 84 -15.10 -1.81 5.13
CA ARG A 84 -14.16 -0.78 5.55
C ARG A 84 -12.89 -1.01 4.71
N PHE A 85 -12.33 0.05 4.14
CA PHE A 85 -11.18 0.06 3.23
C PHE A 85 -11.49 -0.04 1.73
N GLN A 86 -12.22 0.95 1.20
CA GLN A 86 -11.63 1.70 0.10
C GLN A 86 -10.39 2.43 0.63
N SER A 87 -9.28 1.72 0.75
CA SER A 87 -7.99 2.38 0.55
C SER A 87 -7.64 2.12 -0.89
N THR A 88 -8.12 3.01 -1.75
CA THR A 88 -7.25 3.44 -2.83
C THR A 88 -5.93 3.78 -2.14
N ILE A 89 -4.92 2.93 -2.32
CA ILE A 89 -3.53 3.32 -2.10
C ILE A 89 -3.24 4.33 -3.21
N THR A 90 -3.87 5.50 -3.15
CA THR A 90 -3.19 6.67 -3.64
C THR A 90 -2.04 6.82 -2.67
N ASN A 91 -0.83 6.60 -3.16
CA ASN A 91 0.41 6.87 -2.43
C ASN A 91 0.55 8.40 -2.30
N GLU A 92 -0.49 9.05 -1.80
CA GLU A 92 -0.62 10.48 -1.60
C GLU A 92 0.31 10.84 -0.46
N ARG A 93 1.53 11.19 -0.85
CA ARG A 93 2.51 11.75 0.07
C ARG A 93 1.86 12.93 0.79
N ARG A 94 2.01 12.97 2.11
CA ARG A 94 1.50 14.06 2.96
C ARG A 94 2.63 14.95 3.45
N CYS A 95 2.33 16.22 3.65
CA CYS A 95 3.25 17.20 4.22
C CYS A 95 3.59 16.79 5.65
N PRO A 96 4.89 16.65 6.01
CA PRO A 96 5.28 16.25 7.36
C PRO A 96 4.90 17.27 8.43
N ASP A 97 4.73 18.55 8.06
CA ASP A 97 4.46 19.63 9.01
C ASP A 97 2.96 19.83 9.30
N CYS A 98 2.09 19.47 8.35
CA CYS A 98 0.66 19.84 8.43
C CYS A 98 -0.32 18.79 7.89
N GLY A 99 0.15 17.66 7.38
CA GLY A 99 -0.69 16.56 6.90
C GLY A 99 -1.43 16.79 5.58
N ASN A 100 -1.29 17.95 4.94
CA ASN A 100 -1.90 18.24 3.63
C ASN A 100 -1.34 17.33 2.53
N PRO A 101 -2.16 17.00 1.51
CA PRO A 101 -1.69 16.23 0.36
C PRO A 101 -0.58 16.98 -0.40
N LEU A 102 0.41 16.24 -0.88
CA LEU A 102 1.52 16.75 -1.69
C LEU A 102 1.33 16.34 -3.15
N THR A 103 1.67 17.25 -4.06
CA THR A 103 1.79 16.87 -5.47
C THR A 103 3.05 16.00 -5.66
N PRO A 104 3.14 15.24 -6.77
CA PRO A 104 4.34 14.48 -7.08
C PRO A 104 5.60 15.36 -6.99
N ARG A 105 6.67 14.81 -6.40
CA ARG A 105 7.98 15.47 -6.17
C ARG A 105 8.02 16.60 -5.12
N GLN A 106 6.91 16.96 -4.47
CA GLN A 106 6.96 17.92 -3.35
C GLN A 106 7.44 17.26 -2.05
N ARG A 107 8.25 17.99 -1.27
CA ARG A 107 8.66 17.59 0.09
C ARG A 107 7.74 18.18 1.18
N TYR A 108 7.23 19.38 0.93
CA TYR A 108 6.32 20.13 1.81
C TYR A 108 5.20 20.75 0.96
N CYS A 109 4.04 21.00 1.55
CA CYS A 109 2.96 21.72 0.87
C CYS A 109 3.38 23.18 0.61
N ASP A 110 2.71 23.87 -0.31
CA ASP A 110 3.06 25.25 -0.68
C ASP A 110 3.03 26.24 0.49
N ARG A 111 2.17 25.99 1.48
CA ARG A 111 2.10 26.79 2.70
C ARG A 111 3.35 26.59 3.56
N CYS A 112 3.67 25.34 3.91
CA CYS A 112 4.83 25.03 4.74
C CYS A 112 6.15 25.37 4.04
N SER A 113 6.26 25.09 2.74
CA SER A 113 7.42 25.49 1.91
C SER A 113 7.68 27.00 1.94
N ARG A 114 6.63 27.83 1.84
CA ARG A 114 6.76 29.29 1.97
C ARG A 114 7.18 29.72 3.37
N ASN A 115 6.65 29.07 4.40
CA ASN A 115 7.04 29.35 5.78
C ASN A 115 8.53 29.04 6.02
N HIS A 116 9.00 27.86 5.60
CA HIS A 116 10.42 27.49 5.69
C HIS A 116 11.32 28.51 4.98
N ARG A 117 10.95 28.94 3.76
CA ARG A 117 11.69 29.97 3.02
C ARG A 117 11.77 31.30 3.76
N ARG A 118 10.65 31.75 4.35
CA ARG A 118 10.61 32.99 5.16
C ARG A 118 11.48 32.89 6.41
N SER A 119 11.41 31.78 7.14
CA SER A 119 12.24 31.54 8.32
C SER A 119 13.73 31.53 7.97
N ALA A 120 14.12 30.84 6.89
CA ALA A 120 15.50 30.82 6.41
C ALA A 120 15.99 32.20 5.95
N ALA A 121 15.14 33.02 5.34
CA ALA A 121 15.48 34.39 4.97
C ALA A 121 15.72 35.28 6.20
N ARG A 122 14.87 35.17 7.23
CA ARG A 122 15.03 35.89 8.50
C ARG A 122 16.33 35.53 9.20
N LEU A 123 16.66 34.23 9.27
CA LEU A 123 17.91 33.75 9.87
C LEU A 123 19.14 34.30 9.12
N ARG A 124 19.11 34.26 7.77
CA ARG A 124 20.18 34.83 6.95
C ARG A 124 20.36 36.33 7.19
N ALA A 125 19.27 37.09 7.24
CA ALA A 125 19.32 38.53 7.52
C ALA A 125 19.86 38.83 8.93
N ALA A 126 19.46 38.05 9.94
CA ALA A 126 19.96 38.20 11.31
C ALA A 126 21.47 37.91 11.39
N ASN A 127 21.93 36.83 10.75
CA ASN A 127 23.35 36.48 10.70
C ASN A 127 24.17 37.54 9.99
N PHE A 128 23.69 38.07 8.87
CA PHE A 128 24.37 39.15 8.16
C PHE A 128 24.53 40.42 9.02
N ARG A 129 23.47 40.80 9.76
CA ARG A 129 23.54 41.93 10.71
C ARG A 129 24.55 41.68 11.83
N LYS A 130 24.59 40.46 12.37
CA LYS A 130 25.55 40.05 13.40
C LYS A 130 26.98 40.13 12.88
N SER A 131 27.26 39.57 11.70
CA SER A 131 28.57 39.62 11.06
C SER A 131 29.03 41.06 10.80
N LYS A 132 28.13 41.94 10.31
CA LYS A 132 28.45 43.36 10.09
C LYS A 132 28.78 44.08 11.40
N ARG A 133 28.06 43.79 12.48
CA ARG A 133 28.34 44.35 13.81
C ARG A 133 29.71 43.91 14.33
N ASN A 134 30.03 42.62 14.22
CA ASN A 134 31.32 42.08 14.64
C ASN A 134 32.49 42.71 13.87
N ALA A 135 32.36 42.86 12.55
CA ALA A 135 33.39 43.50 11.73
C ALA A 135 33.59 44.99 12.05
N LEU A 136 32.55 45.69 12.51
CA LEU A 136 32.67 47.08 12.98
C LEU A 136 33.39 47.14 14.34
N THR A 137 33.07 46.23 15.26
CA THR A 137 33.75 46.17 16.57
C THR A 137 35.24 45.81 16.44
N GLU A 138 35.62 44.91 15.53
CA GLU A 138 37.02 44.56 15.28
C GLU A 138 37.83 45.77 14.76
N LYS A 139 37.27 46.53 13.80
CA LYS A 139 37.91 47.75 13.29
C LYS A 139 38.09 48.86 14.33
N SER A 140 37.20 48.92 15.32
CA SER A 140 37.30 49.91 16.40
C SER A 140 38.36 49.55 17.44
N ILE A 141 38.66 48.26 17.62
CA ILE A 141 39.71 47.80 18.54
C ILE A 141 41.11 48.05 17.96
N GLU A 142 41.29 47.91 16.64
CA GLU A 142 42.58 48.18 15.96
C GLU A 142 42.97 49.67 15.91
N GLN A 143 42.09 50.59 16.30
CA GLN A 143 42.32 52.04 16.23
C GLN A 143 42.60 52.71 17.60
N MET A 144 42.74 51.94 18.68
CA MET A 144 43.20 52.47 19.97
C MET A 144 44.72 52.26 20.10
N PRO A 145 45.54 53.33 20.08
CA PRO A 145 46.98 53.25 20.31
C PRO A 145 47.34 52.92 21.76
#